data_AF-A0A3A8J9Z4-F1
#
_entry.id   AF-A0A3A8J9Z4-F1
#
_cell.length_a   1.000
_cell.length_b   1.000
_cell.length_c   1.000
_cell.angle_alpha   90.00
_cell.angle_beta   90.00
_cell.angle_gamma   90.00
#
_symmetry.space_group_name_H-M   'P 1'
#
loop_
_entity.id
_entity.type
_entity.pdbx_description
1 polymer ?
#
loop_
_entity_poly.entity_id
_entity_poly.type
_entity_poly.pdbx_seq_one_letter_code
_entity_poly.pdbx_strand_id
1 'polypeptide(L)'
;MLSLLVLAPAANAQTSPPLDYVRRIQQNEMVFVPYMGMTRGPVYYTKYEQVSTGVSGASGFRRVILNLTPTAHRLNQYNSFISQNGITDARLNAVTAASACQPSEEIKAMTAYMPEAYRPKVLAGNYPTLCSLSVYFLPEEEAATMAFINTHAVIMMRATVPLCDPASARLSLGPINQRLVQAGVLSTNAASELVGNSWDVLFESAKLAQTAPYLFVTSDPQVGWEIYMKSFTLDLTAQTATMTALTAGQQAYICTPAPLSLTFG
;
A
#
# COMPACT_ATOMS: atom_id res chain seq x y z
N MET A 1 -28.36 -12.74 23.30
CA MET A 1 -26.94 -12.93 22.91
C MET A 1 -26.66 -12.00 21.73
N LEU A 2 -26.07 -10.84 21.98
CA LEU A 2 -25.64 -9.92 20.92
C LEU A 2 -24.26 -10.37 20.44
N SER A 3 -24.16 -10.82 19.19
CA SER A 3 -22.87 -10.99 18.52
C SER A 3 -22.32 -9.62 18.16
N LEU A 4 -21.26 -9.19 18.84
CA LEU A 4 -20.40 -8.12 18.34
C LEU A 4 -19.58 -8.68 17.17
N LEU A 5 -20.00 -8.35 15.94
CA LEU A 5 -19.12 -8.38 14.78
C LEU A 5 -18.07 -7.28 14.97
N VAL A 6 -16.90 -7.64 15.49
CA VAL A 6 -15.70 -6.81 15.39
C VAL A 6 -15.29 -6.85 13.92
N LEU A 7 -15.68 -5.82 13.18
CA LEU A 7 -15.10 -5.50 11.88
C LEU A 7 -13.62 -5.19 12.11
N ALA A 8 -12.76 -6.19 11.90
CA ALA A 8 -11.33 -5.97 11.84
C ALA A 8 -11.04 -4.94 10.72
N PRO A 9 -10.34 -3.83 11.01
CA PRO A 9 -9.87 -2.97 9.94
C PRO A 9 -8.96 -3.79 9.01
N ALA A 10 -9.06 -3.50 7.71
CA ALA A 10 -8.33 -4.18 6.65
C ALA A 10 -6.88 -4.43 7.08
N ALA A 11 -6.46 -5.70 6.99
CA ALA A 11 -5.06 -6.05 7.10
C ALA A 11 -4.28 -5.15 6.12
N ASN A 12 -3.55 -4.17 6.65
CA ASN A 12 -2.51 -3.52 5.88
C ASN A 12 -1.67 -4.66 5.32
N ALA A 13 -1.60 -4.77 3.98
CA ALA A 13 -0.74 -5.75 3.34
C ALA A 13 0.68 -5.49 3.85
N GLN A 14 1.09 -6.23 4.88
CA GLN A 14 2.42 -6.16 5.44
C GLN A 14 3.33 -6.70 4.36
N THR A 15 4.01 -5.77 3.67
CA THR A 15 5.09 -6.13 2.77
C THR A 15 6.15 -6.89 3.58
N SER A 16 6.77 -7.89 2.97
CA SER A 16 7.89 -8.61 3.55
C SER A 16 9.12 -8.36 2.68
N PRO A 17 10.17 -7.66 3.17
CA PRO A 17 10.28 -7.04 4.50
C PRO A 17 9.33 -5.84 4.71
N PRO A 18 9.03 -5.44 5.96
CA PRO A 18 8.15 -4.30 6.24
C PRO A 18 8.68 -2.96 5.70
N LEU A 19 7.77 -2.02 5.44
CA LEU A 19 8.12 -0.64 5.07
C LEU A 19 8.57 0.19 6.29
N ASP A 20 9.56 1.05 6.07
CA ASP A 20 10.12 2.01 7.02
C ASP A 20 9.62 3.42 6.74
N TYR A 21 8.45 3.73 7.29
CA TYR A 21 7.75 5.00 7.06
C TYR A 21 8.48 6.23 7.64
N VAL A 22 9.42 6.04 8.58
CA VAL A 22 10.22 7.15 9.12
C VAL A 22 11.22 7.66 8.10
N ARG A 23 11.74 6.77 7.25
CA ARG A 23 12.64 7.12 6.14
C ARG A 23 11.88 7.43 4.85
N ARG A 24 10.59 7.81 4.94
CA ARG A 24 9.79 8.25 3.79
C ARG A 24 10.40 9.51 3.19
N ILE A 25 10.55 9.51 1.86
CA ILE A 25 11.01 10.67 1.10
C ILE A 25 9.85 11.11 0.20
N GLN A 26 9.56 12.41 0.14
CA GLN A 26 8.54 12.96 -0.73
C GLN A 26 9.08 14.18 -1.48
N GLN A 27 9.08 14.12 -2.81
CA GLN A 27 9.60 15.18 -3.68
C GLN A 27 9.04 15.01 -5.09
N ASN A 28 8.81 16.11 -5.82
CA ASN A 28 8.47 16.08 -7.26
C ASN A 28 7.36 15.07 -7.61
N GLU A 29 6.24 15.10 -6.85
CA GLU A 29 5.08 14.23 -7.09
C GLU A 29 5.38 12.72 -6.91
N MET A 30 6.48 12.40 -6.23
CA MET A 30 6.89 11.04 -5.86
C MET A 30 6.96 10.90 -4.34
N VAL A 31 6.55 9.74 -3.86
CA VAL A 31 6.70 9.32 -2.45
C VAL A 31 7.43 7.98 -2.46
N PHE A 32 8.59 7.92 -1.82
CA PHE A 32 9.35 6.69 -1.63
C PHE A 32 9.27 6.25 -0.18
N VAL A 33 9.07 4.95 0.04
CA VAL A 33 9.14 4.34 1.38
C VAL A 33 10.08 3.14 1.30
N PRO A 34 11.25 3.15 1.95
CA PRO A 34 12.18 2.02 1.90
C PRO A 34 11.64 0.83 2.71
N TYR A 35 12.11 -0.37 2.39
CA TYR A 35 12.04 -1.51 3.29
C TYR A 35 12.96 -1.28 4.50
N MET A 36 12.57 -1.83 5.65
CA MET A 36 13.34 -1.78 6.89
C MET A 36 14.78 -2.26 6.67
N GLY A 37 15.76 -1.44 7.05
CA GLY A 37 17.18 -1.74 6.90
C GLY A 37 17.74 -1.65 5.47
N MET A 38 16.93 -1.25 4.49
CA MET A 38 17.34 -1.16 3.08
C MET A 38 17.22 0.27 2.52
N THR A 39 17.86 0.52 1.39
CA THR A 39 17.61 1.70 0.53
C THR A 39 16.69 1.38 -0.65
N ARG A 40 16.10 0.17 -0.65
CA ARG A 40 15.16 -0.32 -1.66
C ARG A 40 13.73 -0.24 -1.17
N GLY A 41 12.77 0.12 -2.03
CA GLY A 41 11.35 0.18 -1.69
C GLY A 41 10.47 0.67 -2.84
N PRO A 42 9.13 0.65 -2.71
CA PRO A 42 8.22 1.17 -3.71
C PRO A 42 8.31 2.70 -3.83
N VAL A 43 8.15 3.20 -5.06
CA VAL A 43 7.85 4.60 -5.36
C VAL A 43 6.38 4.73 -5.75
N TYR A 44 5.66 5.60 -5.05
CA TYR A 44 4.30 6.01 -5.36
C TYR A 44 4.32 7.33 -6.11
N TYR A 45 3.47 7.47 -7.12
CA TYR A 45 3.34 8.71 -7.89
C TYR A 45 2.01 9.38 -7.56
N THR A 46 2.06 10.68 -7.28
CA THR A 46 0.88 11.47 -6.87
C THR A 46 0.20 12.17 -8.05
N LYS A 47 0.83 12.17 -9.22
CA LYS A 47 0.29 12.79 -10.43
C LYS A 47 0.58 11.95 -11.66
N TYR A 48 -0.38 11.96 -12.57
CA TYR A 48 -0.38 11.18 -13.79
C TYR A 48 -0.82 12.05 -14.95
N GLU A 49 -0.46 11.61 -16.15
CA GLU A 49 -0.96 12.12 -17.42
C GLU A 49 -1.44 10.94 -18.28
N GLN A 50 -2.48 11.17 -19.09
CA GLN A 50 -2.84 10.22 -20.13
C GLN A 50 -1.96 10.46 -21.36
N VAL A 51 -1.39 9.41 -21.93
CA VAL A 51 -0.50 9.48 -23.09
C VAL A 51 -0.98 8.51 -24.15
N SER A 52 -1.24 9.02 -25.35
CA SER A 52 -1.63 8.19 -26.49
C SER A 52 -0.43 7.44 -27.08
N THR A 53 -0.62 6.16 -27.40
CA THR A 53 0.34 5.36 -28.18
C THR A 53 0.22 5.59 -29.69
N GLY A 54 -0.65 6.50 -30.12
CA GLY A 54 -1.01 6.66 -31.53
C GLY A 54 -2.12 5.71 -31.99
N VAL A 55 -2.68 6.00 -33.17
CA VAL A 55 -3.77 5.23 -33.78
C VAL A 55 -3.20 4.04 -34.55
N SER A 56 -3.84 2.89 -34.38
CA SER A 56 -3.52 1.62 -35.06
C SER A 56 -4.78 1.00 -35.65
N GLY A 57 -4.63 0.11 -36.63
CA GLY A 57 -5.75 -0.65 -37.19
C GLY A 57 -6.03 -1.94 -36.39
N ALA A 58 -7.30 -2.29 -36.22
CA ALA A 58 -7.72 -3.52 -35.57
C ALA A 58 -9.04 -4.05 -36.17
N SER A 59 -8.96 -5.11 -36.99
CA SER A 59 -10.14 -5.82 -37.55
C SER A 59 -11.17 -4.90 -38.23
N GLY A 60 -10.72 -3.97 -39.08
CA GLY A 60 -11.59 -3.00 -39.77
C GLY A 60 -11.92 -1.75 -38.96
N PHE A 61 -11.61 -1.72 -37.67
CA PHE A 61 -11.70 -0.53 -36.82
C PHE A 61 -10.36 0.15 -36.65
N ARG A 62 -10.40 1.37 -36.14
CA ARG A 62 -9.25 2.06 -35.58
C ARG A 62 -9.21 1.86 -34.08
N ARG A 63 -8.01 1.85 -33.52
CA ARG A 63 -7.75 1.61 -32.11
C ARG A 63 -6.66 2.57 -31.63
N VAL A 64 -6.90 3.18 -30.48
CA VAL A 64 -5.89 3.91 -29.72
C VAL A 64 -5.77 3.28 -28.33
N ILE A 65 -4.53 3.19 -27.83
CA ILE A 65 -4.27 2.86 -26.43
C ILE A 65 -3.81 4.13 -25.74
N LEU A 66 -4.42 4.41 -24.59
CA LEU A 66 -4.10 5.54 -23.74
C LEU A 66 -3.48 5.01 -22.46
N ASN A 67 -2.26 5.44 -22.15
CA ASN A 67 -1.51 5.01 -20.98
C ASN A 67 -1.59 6.08 -19.90
N LEU A 68 -2.04 5.70 -18.70
CA LEU A 68 -1.95 6.57 -17.53
C LEU A 68 -0.54 6.46 -16.94
N THR A 69 0.30 7.46 -17.24
CA THR A 69 1.73 7.45 -16.97
C THR A 69 2.08 8.50 -15.93
N PRO A 70 2.95 8.22 -14.94
CA PRO A 70 3.39 9.24 -13.99
C PRO A 70 4.10 10.40 -14.68
N THR A 71 3.72 11.62 -14.32
CA THR A 71 4.32 12.86 -14.84
C THR A 71 5.83 12.93 -14.55
N ALA A 72 6.26 12.43 -13.39
CA ALA A 72 7.68 12.42 -12.99
C ALA A 72 8.60 11.66 -13.98
N HIS A 73 8.10 10.60 -14.63
CA HIS A 73 8.86 9.89 -15.69
C HIS A 73 8.93 10.71 -16.97
N ARG A 74 7.86 11.45 -17.29
CA ARG A 74 7.73 12.24 -18.50
C ARG A 74 8.53 13.54 -18.44
N LEU A 75 8.64 14.12 -17.25
CA LEU A 75 9.46 15.29 -16.96
C LEU A 75 10.92 14.93 -16.65
N ASN A 76 11.35 13.67 -16.82
CA ASN A 76 12.69 13.18 -16.48
C ASN A 76 13.11 13.43 -15.02
N GLN A 77 12.15 13.58 -14.10
CA GLN A 77 12.40 13.84 -12.68
C GLN A 77 12.73 12.54 -11.91
N TYR A 78 12.24 11.40 -12.39
CA TYR A 78 12.42 10.11 -11.74
C TYR A 78 13.90 9.74 -11.53
N ASN A 79 14.74 9.78 -12.58
CA ASN A 79 16.15 9.40 -12.47
C ASN A 79 16.94 10.32 -11.51
N SER A 80 16.60 11.61 -11.50
CA SER A 80 17.17 12.58 -10.56
C SER A 80 16.74 12.28 -9.14
N PHE A 81 15.46 11.96 -8.90
CA PHE A 81 14.95 11.58 -7.58
C PHE A 81 15.64 10.32 -7.04
N ILE A 82 15.81 9.29 -7.87
CA ILE A 82 16.50 8.05 -7.49
C ILE A 82 17.96 8.33 -7.12
N SER A 83 18.69 9.05 -7.99
CA SER A 83 20.12 9.29 -7.81
C SER A 83 20.43 10.25 -6.66
N GLN A 84 19.69 11.35 -6.53
CA GLN A 84 19.89 12.35 -5.46
C GLN A 84 19.67 11.77 -4.06
N ASN A 85 18.72 10.84 -3.93
CA ASN A 85 18.39 10.22 -2.64
C ASN A 85 19.13 8.90 -2.39
N GLY A 86 19.92 8.41 -3.36
CA GLY A 86 20.66 7.15 -3.24
C GLY A 86 19.76 5.92 -3.01
N ILE A 87 18.55 5.94 -3.59
CA ILE A 87 17.52 4.91 -3.38
C ILE A 87 17.45 3.91 -4.53
N THR A 88 16.79 2.77 -4.30
CA THR A 88 16.51 1.76 -5.33
C THR A 88 15.01 1.51 -5.39
N ASP A 89 14.36 1.85 -6.50
CA ASP A 89 12.95 1.53 -6.69
C ASP A 89 12.76 0.01 -6.84
N ALA A 90 11.75 -0.53 -6.14
CA ALA A 90 11.29 -1.89 -6.33
C ALA A 90 10.65 -2.12 -7.72
N ARG A 91 10.30 -1.04 -8.44
CA ARG A 91 9.68 -1.03 -9.77
C ARG A 91 8.37 -1.81 -9.82
N LEU A 92 7.54 -1.57 -8.82
CA LEU A 92 6.24 -2.20 -8.66
C LEU A 92 5.15 -1.14 -8.83
N ASN A 93 4.11 -1.45 -9.59
CA ASN A 93 2.87 -0.68 -9.55
C ASN A 93 2.17 -0.99 -8.22
N ALA A 94 2.46 -0.21 -7.19
CA ALA A 94 1.94 -0.44 -5.84
C ALA A 94 0.42 -0.21 -5.74
N VAL A 95 -0.18 0.42 -6.76
CA VAL A 95 -1.63 0.55 -6.94
C VAL A 95 -2.07 -0.46 -8.00
N THR A 96 -3.04 -1.32 -7.67
CA THR A 96 -3.56 -2.30 -8.62
C THR A 96 -4.46 -1.64 -9.66
N ALA A 97 -4.08 -1.75 -10.94
CA ALA A 97 -4.78 -1.15 -12.07
C ALA A 97 -6.29 -1.49 -12.15
N ALA A 98 -6.66 -2.74 -11.86
CA ALA A 98 -8.01 -3.26 -12.03
C ALA A 98 -9.05 -2.62 -11.11
N SER A 99 -8.63 -2.11 -9.95
CA SER A 99 -9.52 -1.44 -8.99
C SER A 99 -9.43 0.08 -9.06
N ALA A 100 -8.35 0.61 -9.63
CA ALA A 100 -8.06 2.04 -9.59
C ALA A 100 -8.55 2.79 -10.82
N CYS A 101 -8.58 2.16 -12.01
CA CYS A 101 -8.84 2.84 -13.27
C CYS A 101 -10.18 2.46 -13.91
N GLN A 102 -10.85 3.43 -14.53
CA GLN A 102 -12.10 3.25 -15.27
C GLN A 102 -12.13 4.15 -16.51
N PRO A 103 -12.82 3.77 -17.60
CA PRO A 103 -13.12 4.72 -18.68
C PRO A 103 -14.07 5.81 -18.16
N SER A 104 -13.92 7.05 -18.62
CA SER A 104 -14.87 8.13 -18.32
C SER A 104 -16.27 7.83 -18.90
N GLU A 105 -17.31 8.50 -18.40
CA GLU A 105 -18.66 8.30 -18.94
C GLU A 105 -18.81 8.87 -20.35
N GLU A 106 -18.09 9.95 -20.66
CA GLU A 106 -18.10 10.60 -21.96
C GLU A 106 -17.47 9.72 -23.05
N ILE A 107 -16.35 9.04 -22.77
CA ILE A 107 -15.74 8.12 -23.73
C ILE A 107 -16.60 6.88 -23.95
N LYS A 108 -17.30 6.40 -22.91
CA LYS A 108 -18.27 5.31 -23.02
C LYS A 108 -19.45 5.73 -23.88
N ALA A 109 -19.98 6.93 -23.68
CA ALA A 109 -21.08 7.47 -24.46
C ALA A 109 -20.69 7.66 -25.93
N MET A 110 -19.51 8.26 -26.19
CA MET A 110 -19.01 8.49 -27.55
C MET A 110 -18.84 7.18 -28.33
N THR A 111 -18.47 6.09 -27.66
CA THR A 111 -18.22 4.78 -28.30
C THR A 111 -19.35 3.77 -28.06
N ALA A 112 -20.52 4.21 -27.58
CA ALA A 112 -21.61 3.31 -27.19
C ALA A 112 -22.17 2.48 -28.36
N TYR A 113 -22.02 2.98 -29.59
CA TYR A 113 -22.43 2.32 -30.83
C TYR A 113 -21.54 1.11 -31.18
N MET A 114 -20.33 1.02 -30.61
CA MET A 114 -19.42 -0.09 -30.87
C MET A 114 -19.95 -1.39 -30.27
N PRO A 115 -19.74 -2.54 -30.92
CA PRO A 115 -20.06 -3.85 -30.34
C PRO A 115 -19.35 -4.05 -29.01
N GLU A 116 -19.93 -4.86 -28.11
CA GLU A 116 -19.42 -5.05 -26.74
C GLU A 116 -17.93 -5.39 -26.67
N ALA A 117 -17.44 -6.25 -27.57
CA ALA A 117 -16.03 -6.64 -27.64
C ALA A 117 -15.06 -5.49 -27.96
N TYR A 118 -15.56 -4.37 -28.50
CA TYR A 118 -14.80 -3.19 -28.91
C TYR A 118 -15.11 -1.96 -28.05
N ARG A 119 -15.91 -2.10 -26.98
CA ARG A 119 -16.13 -1.01 -26.03
C ARG A 119 -14.85 -0.66 -25.28
N PRO A 120 -14.73 0.57 -24.74
CA PRO A 120 -13.58 1.00 -23.97
C PRO A 120 -13.29 0.03 -22.83
N LYS A 121 -12.06 -0.49 -22.79
CA LYS A 121 -11.64 -1.48 -21.79
C LYS A 121 -10.34 -1.07 -21.13
N VAL A 122 -10.33 -1.10 -19.80
CA VAL A 122 -9.12 -0.94 -19.00
C VAL A 122 -8.25 -2.19 -19.13
N LEU A 123 -6.99 -1.97 -19.45
CA LEU A 123 -5.94 -2.96 -19.51
C LEU A 123 -5.00 -2.74 -18.32
N ALA A 124 -4.38 -3.82 -17.85
CA ALA A 124 -3.31 -3.72 -16.88
C ALA A 124 -2.15 -2.90 -17.47
N GLY A 125 -1.62 -1.96 -16.68
CA GLY A 125 -0.41 -1.23 -17.03
C GLY A 125 0.83 -2.03 -16.70
N ASN A 126 1.94 -1.66 -17.35
CA ASN A 126 3.28 -2.12 -17.01
C ASN A 126 4.05 -0.96 -16.40
N TYR A 127 4.79 -1.20 -15.30
CA TYR A 127 5.57 -0.15 -14.66
C TYR A 127 6.42 0.63 -15.69
N PRO A 128 6.38 1.98 -15.69
CA PRO A 128 5.71 2.85 -14.70
C PRO A 128 4.26 3.22 -15.05
N THR A 129 3.71 2.77 -16.18
CA THR A 129 2.30 2.99 -16.53
C THR A 129 1.40 2.23 -15.55
N LEU A 130 0.49 2.97 -14.90
CA LEU A 130 -0.42 2.41 -13.91
C LEU A 130 -1.47 1.50 -14.56
N CYS A 131 -2.14 2.01 -15.60
CA CYS A 131 -3.18 1.32 -16.34
C CYS A 131 -3.25 1.90 -17.75
N SER A 132 -3.88 1.17 -18.66
CA SER A 132 -4.14 1.66 -20.01
C SER A 132 -5.62 1.53 -20.36
N LEU A 133 -6.11 2.37 -21.26
CA LEU A 133 -7.45 2.28 -21.83
C LEU A 133 -7.34 2.00 -23.32
N SER A 134 -7.96 0.91 -23.76
CA SER A 134 -8.14 0.62 -25.19
C SER A 134 -9.45 1.23 -25.66
N VAL A 135 -9.39 2.10 -26.66
CA VAL A 135 -10.56 2.70 -27.30
C VAL A 135 -10.57 2.31 -28.77
N TYR A 136 -11.71 1.80 -29.24
CA TYR A 136 -11.94 1.51 -30.65
C TYR A 136 -12.98 2.47 -31.21
N PHE A 137 -12.83 2.81 -32.49
CA PHE A 137 -13.71 3.72 -33.21
C PHE A 137 -13.66 3.44 -34.72
N LEU A 138 -14.64 3.95 -35.45
CA LEU A 138 -14.69 3.82 -36.91
C LEU A 138 -13.63 4.70 -37.59
N PRO A 139 -13.06 4.29 -38.75
CA PRO A 139 -12.08 5.10 -39.48
C PRO A 139 -12.51 6.53 -39.78
N GLU A 140 -13.78 6.74 -40.12
CA GLU A 140 -14.38 8.05 -40.39
C GLU A 140 -14.44 8.98 -39.17
N GLU A 141 -14.35 8.44 -37.96
CA GLU A 141 -14.41 9.20 -36.69
C GLU A 141 -13.04 9.50 -36.10
N GLU A 142 -11.94 9.11 -36.76
CA GLU A 142 -10.59 9.20 -36.20
C GLU A 142 -10.23 10.61 -35.74
N ALA A 143 -10.46 11.63 -36.59
CA ALA A 143 -10.11 13.01 -36.27
C ALA A 143 -10.92 13.54 -35.07
N ALA A 144 -12.22 13.26 -35.02
CA ALA A 144 -13.10 13.70 -33.93
C ALA A 144 -12.74 12.99 -32.62
N THR A 145 -12.54 11.68 -32.66
CA THR A 145 -12.17 10.87 -31.50
C THR A 145 -10.83 11.30 -30.92
N MET A 146 -9.83 11.52 -31.77
CA MET A 146 -8.51 11.99 -31.32
C MET A 146 -8.56 13.41 -30.77
N ALA A 147 -9.34 14.32 -31.37
CA ALA A 147 -9.54 15.66 -30.83
C ALA A 147 -10.18 15.61 -29.43
N PHE A 148 -11.18 14.75 -29.23
CA PHE A 148 -11.82 14.53 -27.94
C PHE A 148 -10.82 14.02 -26.89
N ILE A 149 -10.09 12.95 -27.22
CA ILE A 149 -9.07 12.34 -26.34
C ILE A 149 -7.98 13.35 -25.95
N ASN A 150 -7.56 14.22 -26.88
CA ASN A 150 -6.52 15.20 -26.61
C ASN A 150 -6.97 16.35 -25.70
N THR A 151 -8.28 16.53 -25.52
CA THR A 151 -8.86 17.65 -24.76
C THR A 151 -9.55 17.23 -23.47
N HIS A 152 -9.89 15.94 -23.32
CA HIS A 152 -10.61 15.41 -22.17
C HIS A 152 -9.85 14.24 -21.54
N ALA A 153 -9.88 14.14 -20.21
CA ALA A 153 -9.41 12.95 -19.52
C ALA A 153 -10.42 11.80 -19.76
N VAL A 154 -10.01 10.79 -20.51
CA VAL A 154 -10.89 9.65 -20.83
C VAL A 154 -10.60 8.42 -19.97
N ILE A 155 -9.53 8.47 -19.18
CA ILE A 155 -9.23 7.54 -18.09
C ILE A 155 -9.50 8.27 -16.78
N MET A 156 -10.32 7.68 -15.93
CA MET A 156 -10.52 8.10 -14.56
C MET A 156 -9.70 7.19 -13.65
N MET A 157 -9.03 7.75 -12.65
CA MET A 157 -8.30 6.98 -11.65
C MET A 157 -8.62 7.49 -10.25
N ARG A 158 -8.93 6.56 -9.35
CA ARG A 158 -9.06 6.81 -7.91
C ARG A 158 -8.43 5.66 -7.14
N ALA A 159 -7.45 5.96 -6.31
CA ALA A 159 -6.84 4.98 -5.43
C ALA A 159 -6.45 5.61 -4.09
N THR A 160 -6.44 4.79 -3.05
CA THR A 160 -5.93 5.16 -1.73
C THR A 160 -4.86 4.16 -1.35
N VAL A 161 -3.66 4.65 -1.10
CA VAL A 161 -2.57 3.83 -0.56
C VAL A 161 -2.54 4.00 0.95
N PRO A 162 -2.68 2.92 1.75
CA PRO A 162 -2.68 2.99 3.20
C PRO A 162 -1.24 3.18 3.72
N LEU A 163 -0.72 4.40 3.62
CA LEU A 163 0.57 4.77 4.21
C LEU A 163 0.40 5.17 5.69
N CYS A 164 1.46 5.00 6.46
CA CYS A 164 1.55 5.52 7.83
C CYS A 164 2.21 6.90 7.85
N ASP A 165 1.84 7.72 8.82
CA ASP A 165 2.51 8.99 9.09
C ASP A 165 3.98 8.74 9.49
N PRO A 166 4.98 9.49 8.98
CA PRO A 166 6.37 9.36 9.43
C PRO A 166 6.57 9.62 10.93
N ALA A 167 5.70 10.42 11.56
CA ALA A 167 5.66 10.66 12.99
C ALA A 167 4.84 9.61 13.76
N SER A 168 4.41 8.53 13.09
CA SER A 168 3.74 7.39 13.73
C SER A 168 4.54 6.91 14.94
N ALA A 169 3.84 6.71 16.05
CA ALA A 169 4.44 6.22 17.27
C ALA A 169 5.06 4.84 17.06
N ARG A 170 6.14 4.55 17.79
CA ARG A 170 6.80 3.26 17.76
C ARG A 170 6.70 2.62 19.14
N LEU A 171 6.22 1.39 19.15
CA LEU A 171 6.13 0.56 20.32
C LEU A 171 7.45 -0.15 20.53
N SER A 172 8.12 0.14 21.65
CA SER A 172 9.32 -0.58 22.05
C SER A 172 8.92 -1.89 22.72
N LEU A 173 9.15 -3.02 22.05
CA LEU A 173 8.79 -4.34 22.59
C LEU A 173 9.70 -4.77 23.74
N GLY A 174 10.97 -4.35 23.74
CA GLY A 174 11.97 -4.73 24.73
C GLY A 174 11.56 -4.48 26.18
N PRO A 175 11.15 -3.26 26.56
CA PRO A 175 10.66 -2.97 27.92
C PRO A 175 9.43 -3.80 28.32
N ILE A 176 8.51 -4.08 27.41
CA ILE A 176 7.34 -4.93 27.67
C ILE A 176 7.80 -6.37 27.90
N ASN A 177 8.65 -6.90 27.01
CA ASN A 177 9.22 -8.24 27.10
C ASN A 177 9.96 -8.43 28.43
N GLN A 178 10.77 -7.45 28.85
CA GLN A 178 11.48 -7.50 30.13
C GLN A 178 10.52 -7.59 31.32
N ARG A 179 9.41 -6.84 31.32
CA ARG A 179 8.40 -6.92 32.39
C ARG A 179 7.75 -8.28 32.46
N LEU A 180 7.41 -8.88 31.31
CA LEU A 180 6.79 -10.20 31.25
C LEU A 180 7.77 -11.32 31.60
N VAL A 181 9.06 -11.18 31.27
CA VAL A 181 10.12 -12.09 31.72
C VAL A 181 10.31 -12.01 33.23
N GLN A 182 10.35 -10.79 33.79
CA GLN A 182 10.44 -10.59 35.25
C GLN A 182 9.22 -11.16 35.99
N ALA A 183 8.04 -11.14 35.36
CA ALA A 183 6.83 -11.75 35.89
C ALA A 183 6.76 -13.28 35.69
N GLY A 184 7.76 -13.90 35.05
CA GLY A 184 7.78 -15.34 34.76
C GLY A 184 6.82 -15.78 33.65
N VAL A 185 6.20 -14.84 32.94
CA VAL A 185 5.25 -15.10 31.84
C VAL A 185 5.97 -15.49 30.56
N LEU A 186 7.13 -14.88 30.32
CA LEU A 186 8.00 -15.17 29.18
C LEU A 186 9.34 -15.74 29.67
N SER A 187 9.93 -16.59 28.84
CA SER A 187 11.28 -17.12 28.99
C SER A 187 11.95 -17.19 27.63
N THR A 188 13.29 -17.27 27.61
CA THR A 188 14.05 -17.43 26.38
C THR A 188 14.33 -18.91 26.14
N ASN A 189 13.95 -19.44 24.98
CA ASN A 189 14.23 -20.83 24.61
C ASN A 189 15.66 -21.01 24.07
N ALA A 190 16.04 -22.24 23.73
CA ALA A 190 17.35 -22.56 23.16
C ALA A 190 17.64 -21.87 21.80
N ALA A 191 16.60 -21.48 21.07
CA ALA A 191 16.69 -20.74 19.81
C ALA A 191 16.75 -19.21 20.01
N SER A 192 16.88 -18.74 21.25
CA SER A 192 16.85 -17.31 21.64
C SER A 192 15.52 -16.61 21.34
N GLU A 193 14.44 -17.37 21.18
CA GLU A 193 13.08 -16.84 21.02
C GLU A 193 12.44 -16.63 22.39
N LEU A 194 11.54 -15.64 22.48
CA LEU A 194 10.71 -15.46 23.66
C LEU A 194 9.50 -16.38 23.56
N VAL A 195 9.36 -17.25 24.56
CA VAL A 195 8.28 -18.24 24.65
C VAL A 195 7.55 -18.13 25.98
N GLY A 196 6.26 -18.45 25.98
CA GLY A 196 5.42 -18.49 27.17
C GLY A 196 4.12 -19.24 26.91
N ASN A 197 3.30 -19.40 27.95
CA ASN A 197 1.95 -19.91 27.77
C ASN A 197 1.08 -18.84 27.07
N SER A 198 0.31 -19.23 26.05
CA SER A 198 -0.46 -18.26 25.26
C SER A 198 -1.50 -17.49 26.08
N TRP A 199 -2.12 -18.13 27.08
CA TRP A 199 -3.12 -17.49 27.94
C TRP A 199 -2.48 -16.53 28.94
N ASP A 200 -1.37 -16.94 29.55
CA ASP A 200 -0.62 -16.08 30.48
C ASP A 200 -0.08 -14.84 29.75
N VAL A 201 0.46 -15.02 28.54
CA VAL A 201 0.93 -13.90 27.71
C VAL A 201 -0.22 -12.95 27.37
N LEU A 202 -1.37 -13.45 26.91
CA LEU A 202 -2.54 -12.62 26.61
C LEU A 202 -3.02 -11.84 27.84
N PHE A 203 -3.18 -12.53 28.97
CA PHE A 203 -3.75 -11.94 30.19
C PHE A 203 -2.79 -10.96 30.86
N GLU A 204 -1.56 -11.36 31.11
CA GLU A 204 -0.60 -10.51 31.82
C GLU A 204 -0.12 -9.34 30.97
N SER A 205 -0.03 -9.49 29.64
CA SER A 205 0.25 -8.35 28.76
C SER A 205 -0.91 -7.35 28.71
N ALA A 206 -2.17 -7.80 28.71
CA ALA A 206 -3.34 -6.92 28.74
C ALA A 206 -3.42 -6.15 30.08
N LYS A 207 -3.18 -6.85 31.19
CA LYS A 207 -3.08 -6.25 32.53
C LYS A 207 -1.92 -5.27 32.62
N LEU A 208 -0.77 -5.58 32.01
CA LEU A 208 0.37 -4.67 31.96
C LEU A 208 0.05 -3.41 31.13
N ALA A 209 -0.71 -3.53 30.03
CA ALA A 209 -1.15 -2.38 29.25
C ALA A 209 -2.04 -1.42 30.05
N GLN A 210 -2.88 -1.96 30.95
CA GLN A 210 -3.72 -1.15 31.83
C GLN A 210 -2.94 -0.51 32.98
N THR A 211 -1.99 -1.24 33.57
CA THR A 211 -1.27 -0.80 34.78
C THR A 211 0.01 -0.01 34.47
N ALA A 212 0.57 -0.16 33.27
CA ALA A 212 1.74 0.54 32.77
C ALA A 212 1.54 1.03 31.33
N PRO A 213 0.54 1.90 31.07
CA PRO A 213 0.17 2.33 29.71
C PRO A 213 1.30 3.05 28.96
N TYR A 214 2.26 3.64 29.68
CA TYR A 214 3.46 4.26 29.12
C TYR A 214 4.37 3.26 28.35
N LEU A 215 4.21 1.96 28.56
CA LEU A 215 4.93 0.92 27.81
C LEU A 215 4.29 0.61 26.45
N PHE A 216 2.98 0.82 26.28
CA PHE A 216 2.22 0.37 25.11
C PHE A 216 1.85 1.50 24.16
N VAL A 217 1.24 2.57 24.68
CA VAL A 217 1.00 3.90 24.10
C VAL A 217 0.13 4.61 25.13
N THR A 218 0.55 5.77 25.66
CA THR A 218 -0.20 6.42 26.75
C THR A 218 -1.59 6.90 26.33
N SER A 219 -1.78 7.33 25.08
CA SER A 219 -3.07 7.85 24.60
C SER A 219 -4.13 6.76 24.36
N ASP A 220 -3.68 5.56 23.98
CA ASP A 220 -4.54 4.39 23.76
C ASP A 220 -3.72 3.09 23.97
N PRO A 221 -3.66 2.58 25.21
CA PRO A 221 -2.87 1.39 25.53
C PRO A 221 -3.45 0.13 24.91
N GLN A 222 -4.74 0.11 24.52
CA GLN A 222 -5.34 -1.03 23.84
C GLN A 222 -4.72 -1.21 22.45
N VAL A 223 -4.59 -0.13 21.69
CA VAL A 223 -3.94 -0.17 20.36
C VAL A 223 -2.49 -0.66 20.48
N GLY A 224 -1.75 -0.16 21.47
CA GLY A 224 -0.39 -0.64 21.74
C GLY A 224 -0.35 -2.13 22.10
N TRP A 225 -1.29 -2.61 22.91
CA TRP A 225 -1.40 -4.03 23.28
C TRP A 225 -1.74 -4.92 22.08
N GLU A 226 -2.67 -4.52 21.21
CA GLU A 226 -3.01 -5.29 20.02
C GLU A 226 -1.81 -5.43 19.07
N ILE A 227 -1.02 -4.36 18.92
CA ILE A 227 0.21 -4.37 18.13
C ILE A 227 1.28 -5.25 18.78
N TYR A 228 1.42 -5.19 20.10
CA TYR A 228 2.30 -6.09 20.86
C TYR A 228 1.91 -7.55 20.60
N MET A 229 0.63 -7.91 20.71
CA MET A 229 0.18 -9.29 20.52
C MET A 229 0.39 -9.81 19.10
N LYS A 230 0.31 -8.95 18.08
CA LYS A 230 0.63 -9.30 16.68
C LYS A 230 2.09 -9.69 16.45
N SER A 231 2.99 -9.41 17.40
CA SER A 231 4.38 -9.82 17.34
C SER A 231 4.61 -11.28 17.75
N PHE A 232 3.59 -11.95 18.29
CA PHE A 232 3.63 -13.37 18.65
C PHE A 232 2.93 -14.24 17.60
N THR A 233 3.48 -15.44 17.40
CA THR A 233 2.72 -16.58 16.90
C THR A 233 2.05 -17.25 18.10
N LEU A 234 0.72 -17.35 18.09
CA LEU A 234 -0.06 -17.97 19.16
C LEU A 234 -0.62 -19.31 18.68
N ASP A 235 -0.28 -20.39 19.37
CA ASP A 235 -0.98 -21.67 19.27
C ASP A 235 -1.80 -21.87 20.53
N LEU A 236 -3.10 -21.59 20.43
CA LEU A 236 -4.03 -21.72 21.56
C LEU A 236 -4.31 -23.17 21.94
N THR A 237 -4.04 -24.12 21.04
CA THR A 237 -4.25 -25.56 21.29
C THR A 237 -3.07 -26.14 22.06
N ALA A 238 -1.84 -25.86 21.60
CA ALA A 238 -0.61 -26.20 22.32
C ALA A 238 -0.35 -25.27 23.52
N GLN A 239 -1.15 -24.19 23.64
CA GLN A 239 -1.02 -23.13 24.63
C GLN A 239 0.35 -22.45 24.61
N THR A 240 0.92 -22.25 23.43
CA THR A 240 2.23 -21.63 23.27
C THR A 240 2.11 -20.27 22.60
N ALA A 241 2.89 -19.32 23.10
CA ALA A 241 3.16 -18.06 22.44
C ALA A 241 4.65 -18.01 22.09
N THR A 242 4.99 -17.61 20.87
CA THR A 242 6.39 -17.50 20.43
C THR A 242 6.62 -16.19 19.69
N MET A 243 7.63 -15.45 20.11
CA MET A 243 8.13 -14.27 19.41
C MET A 243 9.59 -14.54 19.00
N THR A 244 9.87 -14.37 17.70
CA THR A 244 11.21 -14.61 17.17
C THR A 244 12.23 -13.62 17.76
N ALA A 245 13.51 -14.04 17.85
CA ALA A 245 14.59 -13.18 18.31
C ALA A 245 14.70 -11.86 17.52
N LEU A 246 14.44 -11.91 16.21
CA LEU A 246 14.44 -10.73 15.33
C LEU A 246 13.32 -9.75 15.74
N THR A 247 12.10 -10.26 15.92
CA THR A 247 10.95 -9.44 16.31
C THR A 247 11.14 -8.86 17.71
N ALA A 248 11.67 -9.64 18.66
CA ALA A 248 11.89 -9.21 20.04
C ALA A 248 12.85 -8.01 20.17
N GLY A 249 13.78 -7.86 19.23
CA GLY A 249 14.71 -6.73 19.17
C GLY A 249 14.21 -5.53 18.37
N GLN A 250 13.04 -5.60 17.74
CA GLN A 250 12.51 -4.54 16.89
C GLN A 250 11.44 -3.70 17.58
N GLN A 251 11.25 -2.49 17.08
CA GLN A 251 10.11 -1.65 17.43
C GLN A 251 8.93 -2.03 16.52
N ALA A 252 7.73 -2.12 17.09
CA ALA A 252 6.51 -2.28 16.30
C ALA A 252 5.92 -0.91 15.96
N TYR A 253 5.47 -0.71 14.74
CA TYR A 253 4.88 0.56 14.32
C TYR A 253 3.42 0.65 14.76
N ILE A 254 3.07 1.74 15.44
CA ILE A 254 1.68 2.16 15.62
C ILE A 254 1.35 3.09 14.47
N CYS A 255 0.86 2.49 13.39
CA CYS A 255 0.53 3.23 12.18
C CYS A 255 -0.60 4.23 12.46
N THR A 256 -0.26 5.51 12.59
CA THR A 256 -1.25 6.57 12.44
C THR A 256 -1.54 6.68 10.94
N PRO A 257 -2.78 6.47 10.48
CA PRO A 257 -3.08 6.49 9.05
C PRO A 257 -2.77 7.87 8.44
N ALA A 258 -1.94 7.90 7.40
CA ALA A 258 -1.72 9.06 6.55
C ALA A 258 -1.87 8.62 5.10
N PRO A 259 -3.10 8.22 4.68
CA PRO A 259 -3.31 7.62 3.38
C PRO A 259 -2.92 8.57 2.25
N LEU A 260 -2.28 8.02 1.22
CA LEU A 260 -2.00 8.76 0.00
C LEU A 260 -3.17 8.58 -0.96
N SER A 261 -3.96 9.64 -1.13
CA SER A 261 -5.05 9.69 -2.11
C SER A 261 -4.51 10.07 -3.49
N LEU A 262 -4.83 9.25 -4.48
CA LEU A 262 -4.40 9.39 -5.85
C LEU A 262 -5.63 9.55 -6.73
N THR A 263 -5.67 10.64 -7.50
CA THR A 263 -6.79 10.94 -8.40
C THR A 263 -6.30 11.45 -9.74
N PHE A 264 -6.97 11.05 -10.81
CA PHE A 264 -6.80 11.62 -12.15
C PHE A 264 -8.13 11.55 -12.90
N GLY A 265 -8.39 12.56 -13.73
CA GLY A 265 -9.67 12.75 -14.42
C GLY A 265 -10.70 13.43 -13.55
#